data_AF-A0A358B222-F1
#
_entry.id   AF-A0A358B222-F1
#
_cell.length_a   1.000
_cell.length_b   1.000
_cell.length_c   1.000
_cell.angle_alpha   90.00
_cell.angle_beta   90.00
_cell.angle_gamma   90.00
#
_symmetry.space_group_name_H-M   'P 1'
#
loop_
_entity.id
_entity.type
_entity.pdbx_description
1 polymer ?
#
loop_
_entity_poly.entity_id
_entity_poly.type
_entity_poly.pdbx_seq_one_letter_code
_entity_poly.pdbx_strand_id
1 'polypeptide(L)' 'MSTQKLYAGVKLRELRGRLGLTQKAFADKLGVSLPYLNQIENNHRPVSA' A
#
# COMPACT_ATOMS: atom_id res chain seq x y z
N MET A 1 6.28 17.95 -7.01
CA MET A 1 5.12 17.06 -7.21
C MET A 1 4.89 16.29 -5.92
N SER A 2 3.96 16.74 -5.09
CA SER A 2 3.64 16.10 -3.80
C SER A 2 2.82 14.84 -4.06
N THR A 3 3.46 13.67 -4.07
CA THR A 3 2.76 12.38 -3.95
C THR A 3 1.86 12.45 -2.72
N GLN A 4 0.54 12.48 -2.95
CA GLN A 4 -0.50 12.51 -1.92
C GLN A 4 -0.32 11.35 -0.95
N LYS A 5 0.48 11.58 0.10
CA LYS A 5 0.64 10.68 1.23
C LYS A 5 -0.46 11.01 2.23
N LEU A 6 -1.70 10.64 1.94
CA LEU A 6 -2.75 10.64 2.94
C LEU A 6 -3.81 9.63 2.49
N TYR A 7 -4.01 8.57 3.28
CA TYR A 7 -4.98 7.47 3.07
C TYR A 7 -4.72 6.43 1.97
N ALA A 8 -3.66 6.55 1.16
CA ALA A 8 -3.38 5.58 0.10
C ALA A 8 -3.15 4.15 0.63
N GLY A 9 -2.47 3.98 1.77
CA GLY A 9 -2.12 2.65 2.30
C GLY A 9 -3.32 1.76 2.64
N VAL A 10 -4.33 2.32 3.31
CA VAL A 10 -5.55 1.59 3.68
C VAL A 10 -6.37 1.25 2.44
N LYS A 11 -6.60 2.21 1.54
CA LYS A 11 -7.32 1.97 0.28
C LYS A 11 -6.60 0.98 -0.62
N LEU A 12 -5.27 0.98 -0.62
CA LEU A 12 -4.46 0.06 -1.39
C LEU A 12 -4.58 -1.38 -0.86
N ARG A 13 -4.55 -1.53 0.47
CA ARG A 13 -4.82 -2.81 1.15
C ARG A 13 -6.25 -3.31 0.90
N GLU A 14 -7.25 -2.43 0.96
CA GLU A 14 -8.64 -2.77 0.65
C GLU A 14 -8.81 -3.24 -0.79
N LEU A 15 -8.22 -2.51 -1.76
CA LEU A 15 -8.25 -2.90 -3.17
C LEU A 15 -7.60 -4.27 -3.37
N ARG A 16 -6.42 -4.51 -2.76
CA ARG A 16 -5.78 -5.82 -2.80
C ARG A 16 -6.68 -6.91 -2.23
N GLY A 17 -7.34 -6.65 -1.10
CA GLY A 17 -8.28 -7.58 -0.47
C GLY A 17 -9.47 -7.91 -1.37
N ARG A 18 -10.08 -6.90 -2.02
CA ARG A 18 -11.17 -7.09 -2.98
C ARG A 18 -10.76 -7.91 -4.20
N LEU A 19 -9.50 -7.79 -4.62
CA LEU A 19 -8.94 -8.57 -5.73
C LEU A 19 -8.50 -9.99 -5.30
N GLY A 20 -8.55 -10.33 -4.01
CA GLY A 20 -8.13 -11.63 -3.51
C GLY A 20 -6.63 -11.92 -3.70
N LEU A 21 -5.81 -10.88 -3.87
CA LEU A 21 -4.40 -11.03 -4.19
C LEU A 21 -3.52 -11.07 -2.94
N THR A 22 -2.49 -11.90 -3.01
CA THR A 22 -1.36 -11.79 -2.07
C THR A 22 -0.61 -10.48 -2.31
N GLN A 23 0.09 -10.00 -1.29
CA GLN A 23 0.88 -8.77 -1.39
C GLN A 23 1.96 -8.90 -2.47
N LYS A 24 2.57 -10.08 -2.64
CA LYS A 24 3.54 -10.37 -3.70
C LYS A 24 2.91 -10.23 -5.09
N ALA A 25 1.81 -10.94 -5.35
CA ALA A 25 1.14 -10.88 -6.65
C ALA A 25 0.62 -9.47 -6.98
N PHE A 26 0.24 -8.70 -5.96
CA PHE A 26 -0.17 -7.32 -6.13
C PHE A 26 1.01 -6.38 -6.42
N ALA A 27 2.16 -6.59 -5.76
CA ALA A 27 3.40 -5.85 -6.04
C ALA A 27 3.87 -6.09 -7.48
N ASP A 28 3.86 -7.35 -7.93
CA ASP A 28 4.23 -7.74 -9.30
C ASP A 28 3.34 -7.03 -10.34
N LYS A 29 2.02 -6.97 -10.09
CA LYS A 29 1.06 -6.26 -10.96
C LYS A 29 1.26 -4.75 -10.98
N LEU A 30 1.70 -4.16 -9.88
CA LEU A 30 1.97 -2.73 -9.76
C LEU A 30 3.36 -2.33 -10.27
N GLY A 31 4.23 -3.31 -10.59
CA GLY A 31 5.62 -3.05 -10.99
C GLY A 31 6.47 -2.46 -9.86
N VAL A 32 6.12 -2.76 -8.61
CA VAL A 32 6.85 -2.29 -7.42
C VAL A 32 7.41 -3.46 -6.64
N SER A 33 8.41 -3.20 -5.78
CA SER A 33 8.94 -4.25 -4.91
C SER A 33 7.97 -4.59 -3.78
N LEU A 34 7.96 -5.86 -3.36
CA LEU A 34 7.17 -6.33 -2.22
C LEU A 34 7.45 -5.53 -0.93
N PRO A 35 8.72 -5.24 -0.54
CA PRO A 35 9.00 -4.41 0.63
C PRO A 35 8.41 -3.00 0.52
N TYR A 36 8.41 -2.40 -0.68
CA TYR A 36 7.85 -1.08 -0.91
C TYR A 36 6.32 -1.08 -0.79
N LEU A 37 5.63 -2.06 -1.38
CA LEU A 37 4.19 -2.22 -1.22
C LEU A 37 3.83 -2.46 0.26
N ASN A 38 4.60 -3.30 0.95
CA ASN A 38 4.41 -3.56 2.38
C ASN A 38 4.55 -2.28 3.21
N GLN A 39 5.52 -1.42 2.87
CA GLN A 39 5.69 -0.13 3.51
C GLN A 39 4.49 0.79 3.26
N ILE A 40 3.94 0.80 2.04
CA ILE A 40 2.78 1.64 1.71
C ILE A 40 1.52 1.16 2.44
N GLU A 41 1.25 -0.15 2.44
CA GLU A 41 0.06 -0.72 3.09
C GLU A 41 0.11 -0.65 4.63
N ASN A 42 1.30 -0.60 5.24
CA ASN A 42 1.49 -0.62 6.68
C ASN A 42 2.05 0.68 7.29
N ASN A 43 2.42 1.69 6.48
CA ASN A 43 2.82 3.01 7.00
C ASN A 43 1.59 3.76 7.55
N HIS A 44 1.06 3.26 8.65
CA HIS A 44 0.37 4.06 9.64
C HIS A 44 1.48 4.87 10.32
N ARG A 45 1.80 6.07 9.83
CA ARG A 45 2.42 7.02 10.77
C ARG A 45 1.33 7.35 11.78
N PRO A 46 1.48 7.04 13.09
CA PRO A 46 0.69 7.75 14.06
C PRO A 46 1.06 9.21 13.89
N VAL A 47 0.06 10.06 13.67
CA VAL A 47 0.24 11.48 13.96
C VAL A 47 0.41 11.50 15.47
N SER A 48 1.64 11.47 15.96
CA SER A 48 1.91 11.88 17.33
C SER A 48 1.53 13.36 17.40
N ALA A 49 0.62 13.67 18.32
CA ALA A 49 0.13 15.00 18.62
C ALA A 49 1.27 16.01 18.84
#